data_AF-A0A0C9UYK8-F1
#
_entry.id   AF-A0A0C9UYK8-F1
#
_cell.length_a   1.000
_cell.length_b   1.000
_cell.length_c   1.000
_cell.angle_alpha   90.00
_cell.angle_beta   90.00
_cell.angle_gamma   90.00
#
_symmetry.space_group_name_H-M   'P 1'
#
loop_
_entity.id
_entity.type
_entity.pdbx_description
1 polymer ?
#
loop_
_entity_poly.entity_id
_entity_poly.type
_entity_poly.pdbx_seq_one_letter_code
_entity_poly.pdbx_strand_id
1 'polypeptide(L)'
;RVQIFKWTGKNEYVALRDTGYISFGGGDGKYGLYLDANLIDGSSAHCPTFNNRVLCSSVGQDESKTVDFECVGIEVWGVNS
;
A
#
# COMPACT_ATOMS: atom_id res chain seq x y z
N ARG A 1 18.41 3.03 -2.26
CA ARG A 1 17.87 3.54 -3.55
C ARG A 1 16.36 3.42 -3.50
N VAL A 2 15.63 4.47 -3.88
CA VAL A 2 14.15 4.44 -3.91
C VAL A 2 13.67 3.53 -5.04
N GLN A 3 12.66 2.70 -4.77
CA GLN A 3 11.96 1.89 -5.77
C GLN A 3 10.61 2.55 -6.08
N ILE A 4 10.27 2.69 -7.36
CA ILE A 4 9.04 3.35 -7.81
C ILE A 4 8.18 2.33 -8.53
N PHE A 5 6.96 2.11 -8.03
CA PHE A 5 5.97 1.23 -8.64
C PHE A 5 4.87 2.09 -9.27
N LYS A 6 4.82 2.12 -10.61
CA LYS A 6 3.83 2.89 -11.36
C LYS A 6 2.57 2.06 -11.57
N TRP A 7 1.45 2.74 -11.82
CA TRP A 7 0.22 2.07 -12.23
C TRP A 7 0.45 1.21 -13.48
N THR A 8 0.01 -0.04 -13.42
CA THR A 8 0.20 -1.05 -14.49
C THR A 8 -0.86 -0.98 -15.58
N GLY A 9 -1.99 -0.31 -15.33
CA GLY A 9 -3.16 -0.32 -16.21
C GLY A 9 -3.99 -1.61 -16.17
N LYS A 10 -3.66 -2.58 -15.29
CA LYS A 10 -4.40 -3.85 -15.20
C LYS A 10 -5.78 -3.73 -14.55
N ASN A 11 -5.99 -2.73 -13.70
CA ASN A 11 -7.27 -2.42 -13.04
C ASN A 11 -7.26 -0.97 -12.52
N GLU A 12 -8.44 -0.47 -12.14
CA GLU A 12 -8.66 0.91 -11.66
C GLU A 12 -8.63 1.04 -10.12
N TYR A 13 -8.19 0.01 -9.39
CA TYR A 13 -8.19 -0.01 -7.91
C TYR A 13 -7.02 0.79 -7.32
N VAL A 14 -6.79 2.01 -7.80
CA VAL A 14 -5.60 2.84 -7.50
C VAL A 14 -5.60 3.32 -6.06
N ALA A 15 -6.72 3.86 -5.59
CA ALA A 15 -6.90 4.29 -4.21
C ALA A 15 -8.35 4.07 -3.77
N LEU A 16 -8.54 3.65 -2.53
CA LEU A 16 -9.85 3.51 -1.92
C LEU A 16 -9.81 4.16 -0.54
N ARG A 17 -10.88 4.88 -0.22
CA ARG A 17 -11.05 5.52 1.08
C ARG A 17 -12.42 5.20 1.60
N ASP A 18 -12.46 4.67 2.80
CA ASP A 18 -13.67 4.42 3.57
C ASP A 18 -13.52 5.13 4.93
N THR A 19 -14.59 5.16 5.70
CA THR A 19 -14.60 5.58 7.11
C THR A 19 -13.66 4.75 7.98
N GLY A 20 -13.42 3.48 7.62
CA GLY A 20 -12.59 2.56 8.37
C GLY A 20 -11.11 2.51 7.97
N TYR A 21 -10.73 3.06 6.81
CA TYR A 21 -9.37 2.94 6.28
C TYR A 21 -9.09 3.83 5.06
N ILE A 22 -7.81 3.96 4.73
CA ILE A 22 -7.34 4.38 3.41
C ILE A 22 -6.43 3.29 2.84
N SER A 23 -6.55 3.01 1.54
CA SER A 23 -5.70 2.06 0.86
C SER A 23 -5.29 2.51 -0.54
N PHE A 24 -4.16 1.97 -0.99
CA PHE A 24 -3.60 2.21 -2.32
C PHE A 24 -3.25 0.88 -2.98
N GLY A 25 -3.71 0.71 -4.22
CA GLY A 25 -3.46 -0.45 -5.06
C GLY A 25 -4.22 -1.69 -4.60
N GLY A 26 -5.25 -2.09 -5.33
CA GLY A 26 -6.08 -3.25 -5.02
C GLY A 26 -5.90 -4.42 -6.00
N GLY A 27 -6.74 -5.44 -5.81
CA GLY A 27 -6.76 -6.65 -6.62
C GLY A 27 -6.26 -7.86 -5.85
N ASP A 28 -6.65 -9.05 -6.32
CA ASP A 28 -6.33 -10.35 -5.69
C ASP A 28 -6.72 -10.42 -4.20
N GLY A 29 -7.74 -9.65 -3.79
CA GLY A 29 -8.26 -9.60 -2.43
C GLY A 29 -7.37 -8.86 -1.42
N LYS A 30 -6.34 -8.13 -1.87
CA LYS A 30 -5.36 -7.46 -1.00
C LYS A 30 -5.16 -6.00 -1.39
N TYR A 31 -4.49 -5.26 -0.51
CA TYR A 31 -4.05 -3.88 -0.74
C TYR A 31 -2.54 -3.80 -0.78
N GLY A 32 -1.99 -3.02 -1.71
CA GLY A 32 -0.56 -2.73 -1.82
C GLY A 32 -0.06 -1.97 -0.59
N LEU A 33 -0.86 -1.00 -0.15
CA LEU A 33 -0.71 -0.27 1.11
C LEU A 33 -2.10 -0.06 1.73
N TYR A 34 -2.21 -0.36 3.01
CA TYR A 34 -3.41 -0.16 3.81
C TYR A 34 -3.03 0.55 5.11
N LEU A 35 -3.88 1.47 5.55
CA LEU A 35 -3.84 2.10 6.87
C LEU A 35 -5.25 2.14 7.44
N ASP A 36 -5.38 1.77 8.71
CA ASP A 36 -6.64 1.80 9.44
C ASP A 36 -7.15 3.24 9.68
N ALA A 37 -8.34 3.35 10.27
CA ALA A 37 -8.97 4.64 10.56
C ALA A 37 -8.16 5.52 11.51
N ASN A 38 -7.39 4.91 12.41
CA ASN A 38 -6.58 5.64 13.38
C ASN A 38 -5.22 6.04 12.81
N LEU A 39 -4.87 5.54 11.62
CA LEU A 39 -3.59 5.74 10.96
C LEU A 39 -2.40 5.21 11.80
N ILE A 40 -2.65 4.17 12.60
CA ILE A 40 -1.65 3.53 13.48
C ILE A 40 -1.31 2.15 12.92
N ASP A 41 -2.30 1.36 12.56
CA ASP A 41 -2.08 0.00 12.09
C ASP A 41 -2.20 -0.05 10.56
N GLY A 42 -1.21 -0.67 9.92
CA GLY A 42 -1.17 -0.78 8.47
C GLY A 42 -0.76 -2.17 8.02
N SER A 43 -0.96 -2.42 6.73
CA SER A 43 -0.46 -3.63 6.08
C SER A 43 -0.04 -3.36 4.65
N SER A 44 0.82 -4.23 4.13
CA SER A 44 1.25 -4.20 2.73
C SER A 44 1.26 -5.60 2.15
N ALA A 45 0.87 -5.71 0.88
CA ALA A 45 0.94 -6.92 0.09
C ALA A 45 1.44 -6.62 -1.32
N HIS A 46 1.76 -7.66 -2.09
CA HIS A 46 1.78 -7.53 -3.54
C HIS A 46 0.37 -7.16 -4.05
N CYS A 47 0.30 -6.28 -5.05
CA CYS A 47 -0.95 -6.02 -5.76
C CYS A 47 -0.75 -5.88 -7.28
N PRO A 48 -1.74 -6.28 -8.10
CA PRO A 48 -1.66 -6.16 -9.56
C PRO A 48 -1.75 -4.72 -10.07
N THR A 49 -2.35 -3.79 -9.31
CA THR A 49 -2.46 -2.37 -9.72
C THR A 49 -1.10 -1.71 -9.93
N PHE A 50 -0.12 -2.00 -9.07
CA PHE A 50 1.22 -1.43 -9.16
C PHE A 50 2.32 -2.46 -9.45
N ASN A 51 1.99 -3.75 -9.36
CA ASN A 51 2.95 -4.85 -9.40
C ASN A 51 4.12 -4.62 -8.42
N ASN A 52 3.80 -4.12 -7.22
CA ASN A 52 4.76 -3.92 -6.14
C ASN A 52 4.99 -5.23 -5.39
N ARG A 53 6.18 -5.38 -4.80
CA ARG A 53 6.39 -6.33 -3.70
C ARG A 53 5.79 -5.78 -2.40
N VAL A 54 5.78 -6.59 -1.35
CA VAL A 54 5.47 -6.12 0.02
C VAL A 54 6.43 -4.99 0.41
N LEU A 55 5.89 -3.84 0.82
CA LEU A 55 6.64 -2.60 1.01
C LEU A 55 7.39 -2.54 2.35
N CYS A 56 6.83 -3.15 3.39
CA CYS A 56 7.39 -3.20 4.75
C CYS A 56 8.26 -4.44 5.02
N SER A 57 8.48 -5.29 4.01
CA SER A 57 9.16 -6.58 4.16
C SER A 57 10.69 -6.46 4.25
N SER A 58 11.27 -7.28 5.11
CA SER A 58 12.71 -7.55 5.17
C SER A 58 13.11 -8.58 4.10
N VAL A 59 14.33 -8.47 3.57
CA VAL A 59 14.86 -9.38 2.53
C VAL A 59 14.64 -10.85 2.92
N GLY A 60 13.97 -11.62 2.05
CA GLY A 60 13.74 -13.06 2.24
C GLY A 60 12.37 -13.45 2.80
N GLN A 61 11.46 -12.51 3.09
CA GLN A 61 10.08 -12.86 3.42
C GLN A 61 9.27 -13.27 2.18
N ASP A 62 8.27 -14.11 2.43
CA ASP A 62 7.30 -14.59 1.44
C ASP A 62 6.46 -13.42 0.88
N GLU A 63 6.74 -13.02 -0.36
CA GLU A 63 6.04 -11.91 -1.03
C GLU A 63 4.57 -12.22 -1.33
N SER A 64 4.11 -13.47 -1.14
CA SER A 64 2.71 -13.83 -1.29
C SER A 64 1.85 -13.41 -0.08
N LYS A 65 2.46 -13.06 1.05
CA LYS A 65 1.74 -12.72 2.28
C LYS A 65 1.48 -11.23 2.41
N THR A 66 0.37 -10.91 3.07
CA THR A 66 0.15 -9.60 3.65
C THR A 66 0.99 -9.49 4.92
N VAL A 67 1.72 -8.39 5.07
CA VAL A 67 2.57 -8.12 6.22
C VAL A 67 2.10 -6.85 6.90
N ASP A 68 1.85 -6.96 8.20
CA ASP A 68 1.40 -5.85 9.03
C ASP A 68 2.58 -4.98 9.48
N PHE A 69 2.31 -3.70 9.74
CA PHE A 69 3.27 -2.75 10.28
C PHE A 69 2.55 -1.73 11.17
N GLU A 70 3.29 -1.16 12.11
CA GLU A 70 2.85 0.00 12.89
C GLU A 70 3.37 1.29 12.23
N CYS A 71 2.49 2.27 12.10
CA CYS A 71 2.79 3.58 11.55
C CYS A 71 3.24 4.53 12.67
N VAL A 72 4.51 4.92 12.64
CA VAL A 72 5.09 5.85 13.63
C VAL A 72 4.74 7.31 13.33
N GLY A 73 4.47 7.63 12.07
CA GLY A 73 4.12 8.99 11.65
C GLY A 73 3.78 9.07 10.16
N ILE A 74 2.92 10.02 9.81
CA ILE A 74 2.47 10.27 8.44
C ILE A 74 2.68 11.74 8.11
N GLU A 75 3.24 11.99 6.92
CA GLU A 75 3.38 13.32 6.36
C GLU A 75 2.64 13.37 5.03
N VAL A 76 1.81 14.40 4.83
CA VAL A 76 1.10 14.66 3.58
C VAL A 76 1.58 15.99 3.03
N TRP A 77 2.11 15.95 1.81
CA TRP A 77 2.72 17.10 1.16
C TRP A 77 1.87 17.55 -0.02
N GLY A 78 1.52 18.84 -0.05
CA GLY A 78 0.86 19.47 -1.19
C GLY A 78 1.88 20.23 -2.05
N VAL A 79 1.79 20.08 -3.36
CA VAL A 79 2.50 20.95 -4.32
C VAL A 79 1.49 21.90 -4.93
N ASN A 80 1.58 23.19 -4.62
CA ASN A 80 0.75 24.20 -5.27
C ASN A 80 1.25 24.40 -6.71
N SER A 81 0.33 24.38 -7.66
CA SER A 81 0.55 24.85 -9.03
C SER A 81 0.18 26.31 -9.17
#